data_AF-A0A1X2IKH8-F1
#
_entry.id   AF-A0A1X2IKH8-F1
#
_cell.length_a   1.000
_cell.length_b   1.000
_cell.length_c   1.000
_cell.angle_alpha   90.00
_cell.angle_beta   90.00
_cell.angle_gamma   90.00
#
_symmetry.space_group_name_H-M   'P 1'
#
loop_
_entity.id
_entity.type
_entity.pdbx_description
1 polymer ?
#
loop_
_entity_poly.entity_id
_entity_poly.type
_entity_poly.pdbx_seq_one_letter_code
_entity_poly.pdbx_strand_id
1 'polypeptide(L)'
;MSSQIHQLSGLKFTKSSPLAPEDAAAHARNVSTSLENMLEHLEPKQSSDNEKAKDAYEECLQLQEYLSSQLQTLTGSNCADDIQGSLDILTRAIVSYEMVHAAAEGDWEAIDMSIPSL
;
A
#
# COMPACT_ATOMS: atom_id res chain seq x y z
N MET A 1 -26.13 19.84 -11.13
CA MET A 1 -24.94 19.82 -10.23
C MET A 1 -24.23 18.51 -10.48
N SER A 2 -23.24 18.52 -11.36
CA SER A 2 -22.54 17.30 -11.79
C SER A 2 -21.24 17.18 -11.01
N SER A 3 -21.23 16.39 -9.94
CA SER A 3 -19.97 15.93 -9.32
C SER A 3 -19.43 14.78 -10.15
N GLN A 4 -18.52 15.09 -11.05
CA GLN A 4 -17.70 14.09 -11.74
C GLN A 4 -16.53 13.74 -10.81
N ILE A 5 -16.65 12.63 -10.08
CA ILE A 5 -15.49 11.94 -9.52
C ILE A 5 -15.07 10.95 -10.60
N HIS A 6 -14.24 11.40 -11.53
CA HIS A 6 -13.57 10.53 -12.48
C HIS A 6 -12.13 11.00 -12.63
N GLN A 7 -11.21 10.04 -12.50
CA GLN A 7 -9.76 10.14 -12.70
C GLN A 7 -8.94 10.53 -11.46
N LEU A 8 -8.76 9.54 -10.57
CA LEU A 8 -7.59 9.48 -9.68
C LEU A 8 -6.51 8.52 -10.22
N SER A 9 -6.53 8.16 -11.51
CA SER A 9 -5.55 7.24 -12.11
C SER A 9 -4.19 7.88 -12.44
N GLY A 10 -3.75 8.87 -11.67
CA GLY A 10 -2.47 9.56 -11.93
C GLY A 10 -2.04 10.58 -10.89
N LEU A 11 -2.74 10.69 -9.75
CA LEU A 11 -2.27 11.50 -8.64
C LEU A 11 -1.23 10.71 -7.87
N LYS A 12 0.06 10.89 -8.22
CA LYS A 12 1.14 10.59 -7.28
C LYS A 12 0.81 11.35 -6.00
N PHE A 13 0.69 10.64 -4.88
CA PHE A 13 0.52 11.28 -3.58
C PHE A 13 1.70 12.22 -3.34
N THR A 14 1.52 13.51 -3.61
CA THR A 14 2.51 14.53 -3.29
C THR A 14 2.14 15.06 -1.92
N LYS A 15 3.11 15.08 -1.00
CA LYS A 15 3.03 15.64 0.36
C LYS A 15 2.38 17.04 0.45
N SER A 16 2.23 17.72 -0.69
CA SER A 16 1.70 19.07 -0.85
C SER A 16 0.16 19.17 -0.97
N SER A 17 -0.59 18.07 -1.11
CA SER A 17 -2.07 18.13 -1.18
C SER A 17 -2.69 17.17 -0.16
N PRO A 18 -3.18 17.67 0.99
CA PRO A 18 -3.85 16.81 1.95
C PRO A 18 -5.17 16.30 1.35
N LEU A 19 -5.21 15.01 1.03
CA LEU A 19 -6.46 14.30 0.74
C LEU A 19 -7.32 14.27 2.02
N ALA A 20 -8.65 14.21 1.88
CA ALA A 20 -9.46 13.85 3.04
C ALA A 20 -9.08 12.42 3.49
N PRO A 21 -9.19 12.08 4.79
CA PRO A 21 -8.84 10.74 5.28
C PRO A 21 -9.57 9.61 4.52
N GLU A 22 -10.82 9.84 4.12
CA GLU A 22 -11.63 8.93 3.32
C GLU A 22 -11.08 8.76 1.89
N ASP A 23 -10.67 9.85 1.24
CA ASP A 23 -10.05 9.83 -0.09
C ASP A 23 -8.68 9.15 -0.05
N ALA A 24 -7.89 9.40 1.01
CA ALA A 24 -6.61 8.75 1.23
C ALA A 24 -6.78 7.25 1.49
N ALA A 25 -7.81 6.86 2.24
CA ALA A 25 -8.15 5.45 2.49
C ALA A 25 -8.58 4.74 1.20
N ALA A 26 -9.36 5.40 0.34
CA ALA A 26 -9.74 4.87 -0.98
C ALA A 26 -8.52 4.75 -1.91
N HIS A 27 -7.65 5.76 -1.93
CA HIS A 27 -6.41 5.74 -2.71
C HIS A 27 -5.47 4.63 -2.26
N ALA A 28 -5.29 4.45 -0.96
CA ALA A 28 -4.51 3.35 -0.37
C ALA A 28 -4.98 1.97 -0.87
N ARG A 29 -6.28 1.72 -0.91
CA ARG A 29 -6.84 0.47 -1.44
C ARG A 29 -6.54 0.29 -2.93
N ASN A 30 -6.65 1.34 -3.72
CA ASN A 30 -6.37 1.31 -5.16
C ASN A 30 -4.89 1.04 -5.45
N VAL A 31 -3.99 1.76 -4.78
CA VAL A 31 -2.53 1.59 -4.96
C VAL A 31 -2.10 0.21 -4.50
N SER A 32 -2.61 -0.27 -3.35
CA SER A 32 -2.32 -1.61 -2.84
C SER A 32 -2.78 -2.71 -3.80
N THR A 33 -4.01 -2.61 -4.31
CA THR A 33 -4.54 -3.57 -5.30
C THR A 33 -3.73 -3.54 -6.59
N SER A 34 -3.31 -2.35 -7.03
CA SER A 34 -2.44 -2.20 -8.20
C SER A 34 -1.08 -2.84 -7.98
N LEU A 35 -0.47 -2.63 -6.81
CA LEU A 35 0.81 -3.23 -6.43
C LEU A 35 0.72 -4.75 -6.38
N GLU A 36 -0.30 -5.31 -5.72
CA GLU A 36 -0.54 -6.75 -5.66
C GLU A 36 -0.74 -7.35 -7.06
N ASN A 37 -1.57 -6.73 -7.91
CA ASN A 37 -1.74 -7.18 -9.28
C ASN A 37 -0.43 -7.12 -10.07
N MET A 38 0.41 -6.10 -9.87
CA MET A 38 1.73 -6.05 -10.51
C MET A 38 2.62 -7.18 -10.02
N LEU A 39 2.63 -7.46 -8.72
CA LEU A 39 3.40 -8.55 -8.11
C LEU A 39 2.97 -9.93 -8.61
N GLU A 40 1.67 -10.18 -8.80
CA GLU A 40 1.16 -11.45 -9.34
C GLU A 40 1.68 -11.75 -10.75
N HIS A 41 1.95 -10.71 -11.54
CA HIS A 41 2.42 -10.84 -12.93
C HIS A 41 3.94 -10.63 -13.06
N LEU A 42 4.63 -10.32 -11.96
CA LEU A 42 6.07 -10.14 -11.95
C LEU A 42 6.77 -11.44 -11.57
N GLU A 43 7.67 -11.88 -12.44
CA GLU A 43 8.65 -12.87 -11.99
C GLU A 43 9.53 -12.23 -10.91
N PRO A 44 9.88 -12.93 -9.82
CA PRO A 44 10.69 -12.37 -8.75
C PRO A 44 11.98 -11.71 -9.27
N LYS A 45 12.66 -12.34 -10.24
CA LYS A 45 13.87 -11.80 -10.87
C LYS A 45 13.69 -10.49 -11.66
N GLN A 46 12.44 -10.11 -11.94
CA GLN A 46 12.08 -8.88 -12.65
C GLN A 46 11.50 -7.82 -11.70
N SER A 47 11.32 -8.13 -10.42
CA SER A 47 10.74 -7.19 -9.45
C SER A 47 11.67 -6.02 -9.13
N SER A 48 12.99 -6.28 -9.09
CA SER A 48 14.03 -5.26 -8.88
C SER A 48 14.12 -4.24 -10.01
N ASP A 49 13.79 -4.65 -11.23
CA ASP A 49 13.89 -3.82 -12.44
C ASP A 49 12.56 -3.15 -12.80
N ASN A 50 11.49 -3.44 -12.06
CA ASN A 50 10.17 -2.87 -12.32
C ASN A 50 9.97 -1.54 -11.58
N GLU A 51 10.33 -0.44 -12.25
CA GLU A 51 10.12 0.93 -11.74
C GLU A 51 8.67 1.21 -11.33
N LYS A 52 7.66 0.62 -11.99
CA LYS A 52 6.25 0.85 -11.64
C LYS A 52 5.86 0.19 -10.32
N ALA A 53 6.36 -1.02 -10.07
CA ALA A 53 6.15 -1.70 -8.80
C ALA A 53 6.86 -0.97 -7.66
N LYS A 54 8.07 -0.46 -7.91
CA LYS A 54 8.81 0.37 -6.96
C LYS A 54 8.09 1.70 -6.66
N ASP A 55 7.64 2.41 -7.69
CA ASP A 55 6.85 3.65 -7.54
C ASP A 55 5.59 3.40 -6.70
N ALA A 56 4.86 2.31 -6.97
CA ALA A 56 3.66 1.96 -6.21
C ALA A 56 3.98 1.53 -4.77
N TYR A 57 5.10 0.83 -4.55
CA TYR A 57 5.58 0.50 -3.21
C TYR A 57 5.92 1.75 -2.39
N GLU A 58 6.66 2.71 -2.97
CA GLU A 58 6.99 3.98 -2.32
C GLU A 58 5.71 4.79 -2.01
N GLU A 59 4.72 4.76 -2.90
CA GLU A 59 3.43 5.39 -2.67
C GLU A 59 2.63 4.71 -1.54
N CYS A 60 2.65 3.37 -1.45
CA CYS A 60 2.07 2.64 -0.32
C CYS A 60 2.70 3.06 1.01
N LEU A 61 4.03 3.21 1.08
CA LEU A 61 4.73 3.64 2.30
C LEU A 61 4.28 5.05 2.74
N GLN A 62 4.19 5.99 1.78
CA GLN A 62 3.76 7.36 2.08
C GLN A 62 2.32 7.41 2.59
N LEU A 63 1.43 6.60 1.99
CA LEU A 63 0.03 6.50 2.41
C LEU A 63 -0.09 5.84 3.79
N GLN A 64 0.74 4.84 4.08
CA GLN A 64 0.77 4.18 5.38
C GLN A 64 1.15 5.16 6.50
N GLU A 65 2.20 5.98 6.29
CA GLU A 65 2.62 7.00 7.25
C GLU A 65 1.52 8.05 7.47
N TYR A 66 0.92 8.54 6.38
CA TYR A 66 -0.15 9.53 6.44
C TYR A 66 -1.40 9.00 7.17
N LEU A 67 -1.88 7.83 6.79
CA LEU A 67 -3.08 7.22 7.38
C LEU A 67 -2.84 6.83 8.84
N SER A 68 -1.64 6.39 9.21
CA SER A 68 -1.28 6.10 10.61
C SER A 68 -1.33 7.37 11.48
N SER A 69 -0.84 8.49 10.95
CA SER A 69 -0.93 9.79 11.61
C SER A 69 -2.39 10.26 11.77
N GLN A 70 -3.22 10.05 10.74
CA GLN A 70 -4.64 10.38 10.79
C GLN A 70 -5.40 9.49 11.78
N LEU A 71 -5.09 8.20 11.85
CA LEU A 71 -5.72 7.28 12.80
C LEU A 71 -5.48 7.71 14.25
N GLN A 72 -4.25 8.13 14.58
CA GLN A 72 -3.92 8.67 15.91
C GLN A 72 -4.70 9.95 16.23
N THR A 73 -4.99 10.76 15.21
CA THR A 73 -5.71 12.03 15.37
C THR A 73 -7.24 11.84 15.43
N LEU A 74 -7.77 10.81 14.76
CA LEU A 74 -9.20 10.55 14.57
C LEU A 74 -9.77 9.43 15.47
N THR A 75 -8.99 9.01 16.48
CA THR A 75 -9.37 7.97 17.44
C THR A 75 -10.76 8.25 18.04
N GLY A 76 -11.75 7.41 17.72
CA GLY A 76 -13.15 7.55 18.17
C GLY A 76 -14.15 8.03 17.11
N SER A 77 -13.74 8.23 15.87
CA SER A 77 -14.63 8.51 14.73
C SER A 77 -14.94 7.25 13.91
N ASN A 78 -16.09 7.21 13.22
CA ASN A 78 -16.44 6.12 12.29
C ASN A 78 -15.45 5.98 11.11
N CYS A 79 -14.64 7.01 10.85
CA CYS A 79 -13.59 6.98 9.83
C CYS A 79 -12.37 6.14 10.27
N ALA A 80 -12.21 5.90 11.57
CA ALA A 80 -11.08 5.14 12.11
C ALA A 80 -11.07 3.68 11.60
N ASP A 81 -12.24 3.03 11.52
CA ASP A 81 -12.34 1.65 11.02
C ASP A 81 -11.95 1.55 9.54
N ASP A 82 -12.36 2.54 8.73
CA ASP A 82 -12.02 2.61 7.32
C ASP A 82 -10.52 2.83 7.09
N ILE A 83 -9.93 3.76 7.86
CA ILE A 83 -8.50 4.05 7.83
C ILE A 83 -7.71 2.81 8.27
N GLN A 84 -8.15 2.13 9.33
CA GLN A 84 -7.50 0.93 9.83
C GLN A 84 -7.55 -0.21 8.81
N GLY A 85 -8.71 -0.45 8.19
CA GLY A 85 -8.82 -1.44 7.11
C GLY A 85 -7.94 -1.12 5.90
N SER A 86 -7.77 0.16 5.55
CA SER A 86 -6.83 0.57 4.50
C SER A 86 -5.37 0.39 4.90
N LEU A 87 -5.02 0.62 6.17
CA LEU A 87 -3.67 0.35 6.70
C LEU A 87 -3.34 -1.14 6.69
N ASP A 88 -4.30 -2.00 7.00
CA ASP A 88 -4.12 -3.46 6.94
C ASP A 88 -3.81 -3.92 5.49
N ILE A 89 -4.56 -3.37 4.52
CA ILE A 89 -4.36 -3.67 3.09
C ILE A 89 -2.99 -3.13 2.61
N LEU A 90 -2.61 -1.91 2.98
CA LEU A 90 -1.31 -1.33 2.67
C LEU A 90 -0.18 -2.20 3.22
N THR A 91 -0.29 -2.62 4.48
CA THR A 91 0.70 -3.46 5.14
C THR A 91 0.86 -4.78 4.40
N ARG A 92 -0.24 -5.42 3.99
CA ARG A 92 -0.20 -6.65 3.19
C ARG A 92 0.54 -6.45 1.86
N ALA A 93 0.24 -5.37 1.13
CA ALA A 93 0.84 -5.10 -0.17
C ALA A 93 2.34 -4.78 -0.05
N ILE A 94 2.73 -4.00 0.97
CA ILE A 94 4.13 -3.69 1.30
C ILE A 94 4.91 -4.97 1.59
N VAL A 95 4.41 -5.80 2.50
CA VAL A 95 5.05 -7.08 2.86
C VAL A 95 5.14 -8.01 1.66
N SER A 96 4.12 -8.04 0.79
CA SER A 96 4.14 -8.86 -0.42
C SER A 96 5.24 -8.40 -1.39
N TYR A 97 5.43 -7.09 -1.56
CA TYR A 97 6.52 -6.55 -2.37
C TYR A 97 7.88 -6.93 -1.79
N GLU A 98 8.08 -6.75 -0.48
CA GLU A 98 9.32 -7.10 0.21
C GLU A 98 9.65 -8.60 0.09
N MET A 99 8.65 -9.48 0.20
CA MET A 99 8.84 -10.93 0.01
C MET A 99 9.26 -11.27 -1.42
N VAL A 100 8.61 -10.69 -2.43
CA VAL A 100 8.95 -10.92 -3.84
C VAL A 100 10.33 -10.36 -4.18
N HIS A 101 10.72 -9.24 -3.56
CA HIS A 101 12.03 -8.63 -3.71
C HIS A 101 13.12 -9.48 -3.04
N ALA A 102 12.93 -9.92 -1.80
CA ALA A 102 13.86 -10.82 -1.09
C ALA A 102 14.04 -12.16 -1.83
N ALA A 103 12.95 -12.70 -2.38
CA ALA A 103 12.96 -13.88 -3.25
C ALA A 103 13.81 -13.68 -4.52
N ALA A 104 13.85 -12.46 -5.06
CA ALA A 104 14.64 -12.09 -6.22
C ALA A 104 16.14 -12.05 -5.92
N GLU A 105 16.51 -11.54 -4.75
CA GLU A 105 17.89 -11.39 -4.29
C GLU A 105 18.50 -12.72 -3.79
N GLY A 106 17.68 -13.78 -3.71
CA GLY A 106 18.11 -15.09 -3.22
C GLY A 106 18.22 -15.17 -1.70
N ASP A 107 17.71 -14.15 -0.99
CA ASP A 107 17.73 -14.06 0.47
C ASP A 107 16.53 -14.79 1.09
N TRP A 108 16.40 -16.08 0.77
CA TRP A 108 15.37 -16.97 1.33
C TRP A 108 15.68 -17.39 2.78
N GLU A 109 16.81 -16.95 3.36
CA GLU A 109 17.24 -17.35 4.71
C GLU A 109 16.61 -16.53 5.85
N ALA A 110 15.87 -15.46 5.56
CA ALA A 110 15.33 -14.56 6.60
C ALA A 110 13.84 -14.76 6.96
N ILE A 111 13.06 -15.51 6.17
CA ILE A 111 11.65 -15.78 6.51
C ILE A 111 11.58 -17.10 7.29
N ASP A 112 12.02 -17.07 8.54
CA ASP A 112 11.63 -18.08 9.52
C ASP A 112 10.11 -17.94 9.71
N MET A 113 9.35 -18.69 8.91
CA MET A 113 7.94 -18.95 9.13
C MET A 113 7.79 -19.82 10.38
N SER A 114 8.12 -19.25 11.54
CA SER A 114 7.57 -19.67 12.82
C SER A 114 6.07 -19.33 12.80
N ILE A 115 5.32 -20.11 12.02
CA ILE A 115 3.89 -20.31 12.22
C ILE A 115 3.81 -20.86 13.65
N PRO A 116 3.21 -20.13 14.62
CA PRO A 116 2.94 -20.72 15.90
C PRO A 116 1.98 -21.88 15.65
N SER A 117 2.49 -23.10 15.81
CA SER A 117 1.69 -24.31 15.81
C SER A 117 0.61 -24.18 16.89
N LEU A 118 -0.64 -24.16 16.44
CA LEU A 118 -1.82 -24.42 17.26
C LEU A 118 -1.95 -25.92 17.51
#